data_AF-A0A813JVD8-F1
#
_entry.id   AF-A0A813JVD8-F1
#
_cell.length_a   1.000
_cell.length_b   1.000
_cell.length_c   1.000
_cell.angle_alpha   90.00
_cell.angle_beta   90.00
_cell.angle_gamma   90.00
#
_symmetry.space_group_name_H-M   'P 1'
#
loop_
_entity.id
_entity.type
_entity.pdbx_description
1 polymer ?
#
loop_
_entity_poly.entity_id
_entity_poly.type
_entity_poly.pdbx_seq_one_letter_code
_entity_poly.pdbx_strand_id
1 'polypeptide(L)'
;LVQSFQQVPAEVLGSMWRSLANDSGAECLTFDAFCSQLCPAALESAPTLSSGKQHSALLYRLSRGLNSRGLTVHKALGPFDPSGAGASLSLEELLQAVSSSGGLGLSRLEIERTFEKLAQRAPALPGAAAPQRLQLQTLEASMRAVPESLAEAQWVRDLTTNVASRAQQSGALLEASFARLGQEAIDAEEVRKEFAKHLSMDSEQWKTVVCFLQKQSDGCVLWREFLRWAGVVKGF
;
A
#
# COMPACT_ATOMS: atom_id res chain seq x y z
N LEU A 1 10.49 5.52 24.29
CA LEU A 1 10.17 6.69 23.43
C LEU A 1 9.07 7.56 24.01
N VAL A 2 7.87 7.04 24.30
CA VAL A 2 6.75 7.87 24.83
C VAL A 2 7.02 8.47 26.22
N GLN A 3 7.71 7.78 27.13
CA GLN A 3 8.04 8.31 28.47
C GLN A 3 9.06 9.48 28.45
N SER A 4 9.91 9.55 27.43
CA SER A 4 10.94 10.60 27.31
C SER A 4 10.37 11.94 26.86
N PHE A 5 9.25 11.92 26.13
CA PHE A 5 8.58 13.13 25.65
C PHE A 5 7.71 13.82 26.71
N GLN A 6 7.31 13.12 27.77
CA GLN A 6 6.52 13.69 28.87
C GLN A 6 7.32 14.68 29.73
N GLN A 7 8.64 14.66 29.65
CA GLN A 7 9.52 15.57 30.41
C GLN A 7 9.98 16.79 29.60
N VAL A 8 9.62 16.87 28.31
CA VAL A 8 10.01 17.99 27.46
C VAL A 8 8.99 19.11 27.61
N PRO A 9 9.41 20.35 27.97
CA PRO A 9 8.49 21.48 28.07
C PRO A 9 7.73 21.72 26.77
N ALA A 10 6.44 22.05 26.87
CA ALA A 10 5.56 22.23 25.72
C ALA A 10 6.08 23.28 24.71
N GLU A 11 6.78 24.30 25.19
CA GLU A 11 7.36 25.34 24.35
C GLU A 11 8.54 24.83 23.50
N VAL A 12 9.35 23.93 24.07
CA VAL A 12 10.47 23.28 23.38
C VAL A 12 9.94 22.29 22.34
N LEU A 13 8.89 21.53 22.69
CA LEU A 13 8.17 20.70 21.73
C LEU A 13 7.57 21.52 20.58
N GLY A 14 6.96 22.67 20.90
CA GLY A 14 6.39 23.59 19.92
C GLY A 14 7.44 24.20 19.00
N SER A 15 8.63 24.55 19.51
CA SER A 15 9.74 25.05 18.67
C SER A 15 10.33 23.94 17.81
N MET A 16 10.47 22.72 18.34
CA MET A 16 10.92 21.57 17.57
C MET A 16 9.92 21.27 16.44
N TRP A 17 8.61 21.34 16.70
CA TRP A 17 7.58 21.01 15.71
C TRP A 17 7.55 22.02 14.57
N ARG A 18 7.65 23.31 14.88
CA ARG A 18 7.77 24.38 13.87
C ARG A 18 9.05 24.26 13.05
N SER A 19 10.16 23.88 13.69
CA SER A 19 11.42 23.63 13.00
C SER A 19 11.34 22.42 12.06
N LEU A 20 10.67 21.34 12.47
CA LEU A 20 10.50 20.12 11.67
C LEU A 20 9.52 20.33 10.50
N ALA A 21 8.47 21.14 10.71
CA ALA A 21 7.51 21.50 9.68
C ALA A 21 8.07 22.48 8.63
N ASN A 22 9.25 23.07 8.91
CA ASN A 22 9.87 24.12 8.09
C ASN A 22 8.93 25.34 7.89
N ASP A 23 8.05 25.56 8.86
CA ASP A 23 7.03 26.61 8.87
C ASP A 23 6.87 27.12 10.31
N SER A 24 7.12 28.42 10.49
CA SER A 24 7.07 29.08 11.80
C SER A 24 5.65 29.26 12.35
N GLY A 25 4.63 29.10 11.50
CA GLY A 25 3.21 29.16 11.88
C GLY A 25 2.51 27.80 11.96
N ALA A 26 3.21 26.70 11.68
CA ALA A 26 2.61 25.37 11.68
C ALA A 26 2.26 24.91 13.12
N GLU A 27 0.97 24.75 13.39
CA GLU A 27 0.46 24.16 14.63
C GLU A 27 0.57 22.62 14.63
N CYS A 28 0.70 22.01 13.45
CA CYS A 28 0.83 20.57 13.27
C CYS A 28 1.86 20.22 12.18
N LEU A 29 2.48 19.06 12.33
CA LEU A 29 3.32 18.45 11.31
C LEU A 29 2.44 17.65 10.34
N THR A 30 2.65 17.83 9.04
CA THR A 30 2.10 16.89 8.06
C THR A 30 2.78 15.53 8.24
N PHE A 31 2.07 14.45 7.92
CA PHE A 31 2.64 13.10 8.04
C PHE A 31 3.93 12.94 7.21
N ASP A 32 3.97 13.52 6.01
CA ASP A 32 5.17 13.52 5.16
C ASP A 32 6.35 14.28 5.79
N ALA A 33 6.12 15.45 6.42
CA ALA A 33 7.16 16.21 7.10
C ALA A 33 7.65 15.49 8.37
N PHE A 34 6.73 14.86 9.11
CA PHE A 34 7.07 14.04 10.27
C PHE A 34 7.94 12.85 9.87
N CYS A 35 7.52 12.08 8.86
CA CYS A 35 8.27 10.91 8.42
C CYS A 35 9.63 11.29 7.82
N SER A 36 9.73 12.40 7.08
CA SER A 36 11.00 12.79 6.41
C SER A 36 12.08 13.20 7.40
N GLN A 37 11.68 13.75 8.53
CA GLN A 37 12.61 14.25 9.54
C GLN A 37 12.89 13.23 10.66
N LEU A 38 11.87 12.50 11.12
CA LEU A 38 11.97 11.67 12.33
C LEU A 38 12.03 10.17 12.04
N CYS A 39 11.55 9.76 10.87
CA CYS A 39 11.52 8.36 10.46
C CYS A 39 11.98 8.21 8.99
N PRO A 40 13.20 8.64 8.62
CA PRO A 40 13.63 8.58 7.22
C PRO A 40 13.55 7.17 6.63
N ALA A 41 13.84 6.13 7.43
CA ALA A 41 13.66 4.73 7.05
C ALA A 41 12.18 4.31 6.86
N ALA A 42 11.22 4.97 7.51
CA ALA A 42 9.80 4.70 7.31
C ALA A 42 9.29 5.29 5.98
N LEU A 43 9.89 6.37 5.47
CA LEU A 43 9.61 6.86 4.11
C LEU A 43 10.21 5.97 3.02
N GLU A 44 11.36 5.35 3.30
CA GLU A 44 11.97 4.35 2.41
C GLU A 44 11.10 3.09 2.24
N SER A 45 10.17 2.82 3.17
CA SER A 45 9.40 1.57 3.21
C SER A 45 8.27 1.46 2.18
N ALA A 46 7.84 2.56 1.55
CA ALA A 46 6.79 2.53 0.54
C ALA A 46 7.24 3.21 -0.75
N PRO A 47 7.85 2.43 -1.67
CA PRO A 47 8.49 2.96 -2.86
C PRO A 47 7.52 3.80 -3.68
N THR A 48 7.97 5.00 -4.05
CA THR A 48 7.20 5.96 -4.83
C THR A 48 7.55 5.81 -6.30
N LEU A 49 6.55 5.48 -7.11
CA LEU A 49 6.66 5.63 -8.56
C LEU A 49 6.45 7.10 -8.92
N SER A 50 7.16 7.58 -9.93
CA SER A 50 6.94 8.93 -10.47
C SER A 50 5.50 9.14 -10.96
N SER A 51 5.04 10.40 -10.89
CA SER A 51 3.84 10.95 -11.56
C SER A 51 2.54 10.13 -11.49
N GLY A 52 1.97 9.93 -10.29
CA GLY A 52 0.60 9.41 -10.14
C GLY A 52 0.42 7.92 -10.46
N LYS A 53 1.40 7.28 -11.11
CA LYS A 53 1.43 5.85 -11.47
C LYS A 53 1.34 4.94 -10.25
N GLN A 54 1.92 5.36 -9.12
CA GLN A 54 1.83 4.62 -7.86
C GLN A 54 0.37 4.44 -7.45
N HIS A 55 -0.44 5.50 -7.52
CA HIS A 55 -1.84 5.42 -7.12
C HIS A 55 -2.64 4.51 -8.06
N SER A 56 -2.40 4.59 -9.37
CA SER A 56 -3.01 3.66 -10.33
C SER A 56 -2.61 2.21 -10.04
N ALA A 57 -1.36 1.95 -9.65
CA ALA A 57 -0.92 0.61 -9.25
C ALA A 57 -1.61 0.11 -7.96
N LEU A 58 -1.84 0.99 -6.98
CA LEU A 58 -2.60 0.65 -5.76
C LEU A 58 -4.06 0.33 -6.07
N LEU A 59 -4.72 1.16 -6.86
CA LEU A 59 -6.10 0.93 -7.29
C LEU A 59 -6.24 -0.32 -8.17
N TYR A 60 -5.27 -0.57 -9.05
CA TYR A 60 -5.18 -1.80 -9.83
C TYR A 60 -5.10 -3.03 -8.93
N ARG A 61 -4.21 -3.01 -7.93
CA ARG A 61 -4.06 -4.11 -6.96
C ARG A 61 -5.30 -4.31 -6.10
N LEU A 62 -5.92 -3.23 -5.65
CA LEU A 62 -7.17 -3.28 -4.90
C LEU A 62 -8.29 -3.94 -5.72
N SER A 63 -8.43 -3.52 -6.98
CA SER A 63 -9.39 -4.11 -7.93
C SER A 63 -9.14 -5.60 -8.14
N ARG A 64 -7.88 -5.98 -8.37
CA ARG A 64 -7.47 -7.38 -8.48
C ARG A 64 -7.79 -8.17 -7.22
N GLY A 65 -7.48 -7.64 -6.04
CA GLY A 65 -7.69 -8.31 -4.75
C GLY A 65 -9.15 -8.48 -4.36
N LEU A 66 -10.03 -7.61 -4.85
CA LEU A 66 -11.48 -7.77 -4.74
C LEU A 66 -12.00 -8.82 -5.75
N ASN A 67 -11.57 -8.72 -7.01
CA ASN A 67 -11.98 -9.63 -8.08
C ASN A 67 -11.55 -11.07 -7.84
N SER A 68 -10.35 -11.30 -7.31
CA SER A 68 -9.87 -12.66 -6.97
C SER A 68 -10.71 -13.34 -5.90
N ARG A 69 -11.54 -12.59 -5.17
CA ARG A 69 -12.47 -13.07 -4.14
C ARG A 69 -13.95 -12.98 -4.57
N GLY A 70 -14.23 -12.57 -5.80
CA GLY A 70 -15.61 -12.35 -6.26
C GLY A 70 -16.34 -11.23 -5.50
N LEU A 71 -15.61 -10.30 -4.89
CA LEU A 71 -16.17 -9.19 -4.13
C LEU A 71 -16.25 -7.92 -4.98
N THR A 72 -17.30 -7.14 -4.76
CA THR A 72 -17.37 -5.74 -5.21
C THR A 72 -16.95 -4.82 -4.06
N VAL A 73 -16.63 -3.56 -4.36
CA VAL A 73 -16.34 -2.55 -3.31
C VAL A 73 -17.51 -2.46 -2.32
N HIS A 74 -18.74 -2.38 -2.81
CA HIS A 74 -19.93 -2.37 -1.95
C HIS A 74 -20.07 -3.64 -1.08
N LYS A 75 -19.78 -4.83 -1.60
CA LYS A 75 -19.87 -6.07 -0.81
C LYS A 75 -18.77 -6.16 0.25
N ALA A 76 -17.56 -5.71 -0.07
CA ALA A 76 -16.42 -5.78 0.86
C ALA A 76 -16.45 -4.68 1.92
N LEU A 77 -16.84 -3.45 1.54
CA LEU A 77 -16.68 -2.26 2.36
C LEU A 77 -18.02 -1.69 2.87
N GLY A 78 -19.13 -1.95 2.17
CA GLY A 78 -20.46 -1.45 2.52
C GLY A 78 -20.95 -1.84 3.93
N PRO A 79 -20.71 -3.07 4.44
CA PRO A 79 -21.11 -3.45 5.80
C PRO A 79 -20.48 -2.61 6.92
N PHE A 80 -19.42 -1.85 6.61
CA PHE A 80 -18.70 -1.00 7.56
C PHE A 80 -19.14 0.46 7.51
N ASP A 81 -20.15 0.80 6.69
CA ASP A 81 -20.82 2.11 6.74
C ASP A 81 -21.97 2.07 7.76
N PRO A 82 -21.80 2.67 8.96
CA PRO A 82 -22.85 2.67 9.98
C PRO A 82 -24.06 3.54 9.59
N SER A 83 -23.91 4.45 8.62
CA SER A 83 -24.94 5.43 8.27
C SER A 83 -25.96 4.90 7.26
N GLY A 84 -25.62 3.86 6.48
CA GLY A 84 -26.49 3.19 5.51
C GLY A 84 -27.03 4.05 4.35
N ALA A 85 -26.83 5.38 4.39
CA ALA A 85 -27.48 6.35 3.52
C ALA A 85 -26.57 6.90 2.41
N GLY A 86 -25.29 6.53 2.40
CA GLY A 86 -24.33 7.14 1.47
C GLY A 86 -22.95 6.49 1.41
N ALA A 87 -22.76 5.26 1.90
CA ALA A 87 -21.56 4.44 1.76
C ALA A 87 -20.27 5.26 1.87
N SER A 88 -20.04 5.89 3.03
CA SER A 88 -18.84 6.67 3.29
C SER A 88 -18.11 6.12 4.49
N LEU A 89 -16.79 5.93 4.38
CA LEU A 89 -15.97 5.35 5.43
C LEU A 89 -14.95 6.36 5.94
N SER A 90 -14.73 6.40 7.24
CA SER A 90 -13.52 6.92 7.84
C SER A 90 -12.34 5.99 7.57
N LEU A 91 -11.12 6.44 7.87
CA LEU A 91 -9.92 5.61 7.72
C LEU A 91 -9.97 4.35 8.59
N GLU A 92 -10.46 4.47 9.83
CA GLU A 92 -10.56 3.34 10.76
C GLU A 92 -11.53 2.27 10.24
N GLU A 93 -12.71 2.70 9.77
CA GLU A 93 -13.71 1.81 9.17
C GLU A 93 -13.16 1.14 7.89
N LEU A 94 -12.42 1.86 7.06
CA LEU A 94 -11.76 1.30 5.88
C LEU A 94 -10.71 0.24 6.27
N LEU A 95 -9.84 0.53 7.23
CA LEU A 95 -8.82 -0.42 7.70
C LEU A 95 -9.46 -1.68 8.28
N GLN A 96 -10.54 -1.53 9.04
CA GLN A 96 -11.31 -2.65 9.58
C GLN A 96 -11.96 -3.46 8.47
N ALA A 97 -12.54 -2.82 7.45
CA ALA A 97 -13.16 -3.47 6.31
C ALA A 97 -12.17 -4.29 5.49
N VAL A 98 -10.99 -3.71 5.19
CA VAL A 98 -9.93 -4.41 4.45
C VAL A 98 -9.42 -5.62 5.22
N SER A 99 -9.22 -5.47 6.53
CA SER A 99 -8.75 -6.56 7.40
C SER A 99 -9.79 -7.70 7.47
N SER A 100 -11.07 -7.36 7.64
CA SER A 100 -12.18 -8.32 7.73
C SER A 100 -12.45 -9.06 6.42
N SER A 101 -12.07 -8.46 5.28
CA SER A 101 -12.18 -9.08 3.94
C SER A 101 -11.03 -10.06 3.62
N GLY A 102 -10.21 -10.42 4.61
CA GLY A 102 -9.03 -11.27 4.43
C GLY A 102 -7.85 -10.56 3.77
N GLY A 103 -7.81 -9.21 3.83
CA GLY A 103 -6.74 -8.37 3.29
C GLY A 103 -6.82 -8.17 1.78
N LEU A 104 -7.06 -6.95 1.30
CA LEU A 104 -7.26 -6.67 -0.14
C LEU A 104 -5.96 -6.54 -0.95
N GLY A 105 -4.87 -7.14 -0.47
CA GLY A 105 -3.59 -7.17 -1.17
C GLY A 105 -2.80 -5.88 -1.09
N LEU A 106 -3.14 -4.99 -0.15
CA LEU A 106 -2.47 -3.73 0.14
C LEU A 106 -1.98 -3.73 1.59
N SER A 107 -0.85 -3.07 1.84
CA SER A 107 -0.40 -2.79 3.20
C SER A 107 -1.23 -1.69 3.85
N ARG A 108 -1.15 -1.57 5.17
CA ARG A 108 -1.81 -0.49 5.92
C ARG A 108 -1.45 0.89 5.36
N LEU A 109 -0.16 1.15 5.14
CA LEU A 109 0.31 2.43 4.60
C LEU A 109 -0.21 2.71 3.19
N GLU A 110 -0.36 1.67 2.36
CA GLU A 110 -0.93 1.81 1.02
C GLU A 110 -2.43 2.13 1.07
N ILE A 111 -3.16 1.59 2.04
CA ILE A 111 -4.57 1.90 2.29
C ILE A 111 -4.71 3.34 2.78
N GLU A 112 -3.87 3.76 3.73
CA GLU A 112 -3.82 5.14 4.26
C GLU A 112 -3.58 6.15 3.13
N ARG A 113 -2.56 5.93 2.28
CA ARG A 113 -2.30 6.78 1.11
C ARG A 113 -3.46 6.83 0.10
N THR A 114 -4.12 5.69 -0.10
CA THR A 114 -5.30 5.63 -0.98
C THR A 114 -6.46 6.43 -0.39
N PHE A 115 -6.66 6.33 0.92
CA PHE A 115 -7.65 7.12 1.65
C PHE A 115 -7.36 8.62 1.56
N GLU A 116 -6.15 9.06 1.91
CA GLU A 116 -5.77 10.48 1.88
C GLU A 116 -5.99 11.13 0.51
N LYS A 117 -5.76 10.36 -0.57
CA LYS A 117 -5.91 10.86 -1.93
C LYS A 117 -7.36 10.95 -2.41
N LEU A 118 -8.25 10.10 -1.91
CA LEU A 118 -9.63 9.98 -2.39
C LEU A 118 -10.67 10.51 -1.41
N ALA A 119 -10.36 10.57 -0.12
CA ALA A 119 -11.26 11.03 0.91
C ALA A 119 -11.46 12.54 0.81
N GLN A 120 -12.71 12.96 0.90
CA GLN A 120 -13.08 14.36 0.89
C GLN A 120 -13.41 14.81 2.31
N ARG A 121 -13.09 16.06 2.64
CA ARG A 121 -13.63 16.68 3.85
C ARG A 121 -15.08 17.06 3.56
N ALA A 122 -15.99 16.62 4.42
CA ALA A 122 -17.35 17.14 4.37
C ALA A 122 -17.32 18.67 4.62
N PRO A 123 -18.30 19.43 4.08
CA PRO A 123 -18.41 20.84 4.41
C PRO A 123 -18.58 21.01 5.91
N ALA A 124 -17.62 21.69 6.54
CA ALA A 124 -17.60 21.94 7.97
C ALA A 124 -18.67 22.96 8.36
N LEU A 125 -19.36 22.69 9.47
CA LEU A 125 -20.06 23.75 10.21
C LEU A 125 -19.01 24.72 10.79
N PRO A 126 -19.34 26.02 10.97
CA PRO A 126 -18.40 26.98 11.55
C PRO A 126 -17.89 26.50 12.92
N GLY A 127 -16.57 26.33 13.07
CA GLY A 127 -15.92 25.99 14.34
C GLY A 127 -15.51 24.52 14.55
N ALA A 128 -15.75 23.61 13.59
CA ALA A 128 -15.27 22.23 13.67
C ALA A 128 -14.68 21.75 12.35
N ALA A 129 -13.46 21.19 12.36
CA ALA A 129 -12.92 20.52 11.18
C ALA A 129 -13.75 19.25 10.92
N ALA A 130 -14.46 19.21 9.79
CA ALA A 130 -15.22 18.03 9.42
C ALA A 130 -14.26 16.84 9.16
N PRO A 131 -14.60 15.63 9.63
CA PRO A 131 -13.77 14.46 9.39
C PRO A 131 -13.69 14.14 7.90
N GLN A 132 -12.51 13.71 7.44
CA GLN A 132 -12.36 13.15 6.09
C GLN A 132 -13.10 11.82 6.01
N ARG A 133 -13.87 11.64 4.93
CA ARG A 133 -14.54 10.37 4.63
C ARG A 133 -14.35 10.00 3.16
N LEU A 134 -14.12 8.71 2.92
CA LEU A 134 -14.01 8.10 1.61
C LEU A 134 -15.40 7.63 1.14
N GLN A 135 -15.90 8.21 0.07
CA GLN A 135 -17.13 7.75 -0.58
C GLN A 135 -16.83 6.48 -1.39
N LEU A 136 -17.58 5.40 -1.18
CA LEU A 136 -17.38 4.13 -1.90
C LEU A 136 -17.56 4.30 -3.41
N GLN A 137 -18.49 5.17 -3.84
CA GLN A 137 -18.69 5.47 -5.26
C GLN A 137 -17.46 6.15 -5.88
N THR A 138 -16.78 7.04 -5.14
CA THR A 138 -15.54 7.67 -5.60
C THR A 138 -14.45 6.62 -5.75
N LEU A 139 -14.30 5.72 -4.77
CA LEU A 139 -13.34 4.62 -4.86
C LEU A 139 -13.61 3.72 -6.08
N GLU A 140 -14.86 3.31 -6.28
CA GLU A 140 -15.25 2.51 -7.44
C GLU A 140 -15.02 3.21 -8.77
N ALA A 141 -15.35 4.50 -8.86
CA ALA A 141 -15.11 5.29 -10.06
C ALA A 141 -13.61 5.42 -10.36
N SER A 142 -12.79 5.67 -9.33
CA SER A 142 -11.33 5.72 -9.47
C SER A 142 -10.76 4.37 -9.92
N MET A 143 -11.23 3.26 -9.36
CA MET A 143 -10.81 1.92 -9.80
C MET A 143 -11.21 1.62 -11.24
N ARG A 144 -12.41 2.02 -11.67
CA ARG A 144 -12.90 1.87 -13.05
C ARG A 144 -12.14 2.75 -14.04
N ALA A 145 -11.60 3.88 -13.59
CA ALA A 145 -10.78 4.76 -14.41
C ALA A 145 -9.36 4.21 -14.63
N VAL A 146 -8.92 3.22 -13.84
CA VAL A 146 -7.65 2.54 -14.08
C VAL A 146 -7.80 1.60 -15.29
N PRO A 147 -6.90 1.67 -16.28
CA PRO A 147 -6.91 0.73 -17.40
C PRO A 147 -6.86 -0.73 -16.93
N GLU A 148 -7.51 -1.64 -17.66
CA GLU A 148 -7.50 -3.08 -17.37
C GLU A 148 -6.09 -3.68 -17.32
N SER A 149 -5.15 -3.06 -18.06
CA SER A 149 -3.73 -3.39 -18.01
C SER A 149 -2.89 -2.12 -17.94
N LEU A 150 -2.00 -2.08 -16.95
CA LEU A 150 -0.96 -1.06 -16.85
C LEU A 150 0.32 -1.59 -17.51
N ALA A 151 1.03 -0.75 -18.26
CA ALA A 151 2.30 -1.15 -18.89
C ALA A 151 3.31 -1.65 -17.85
N GLU A 152 3.37 -0.99 -16.68
CA GLU A 152 4.21 -1.39 -15.55
C GLU A 152 3.77 -2.74 -14.97
N ALA A 153 2.46 -2.99 -14.88
CA ALA A 153 1.94 -4.28 -14.40
C ALA A 153 2.38 -5.40 -15.34
N GLN A 154 2.23 -5.21 -16.66
CA GLN A 154 2.66 -6.19 -17.65
C GLN A 154 4.18 -6.42 -17.59
N TRP A 155 4.96 -5.34 -17.49
CA TRP A 155 6.41 -5.42 -17.34
C TRP A 155 6.81 -6.24 -16.10
N VAL A 156 6.16 -6.03 -14.94
CA VAL A 156 6.46 -6.82 -13.73
C VAL A 156 6.12 -8.30 -13.94
N ARG A 157 5.03 -8.63 -14.64
CA ARG A 157 4.67 -10.03 -14.95
C ARG A 157 5.72 -10.69 -15.84
N ASP A 158 6.15 -10.01 -16.89
CA ASP A 158 7.15 -10.51 -17.83
C ASP A 158 8.51 -10.68 -17.15
N LEU A 159 8.91 -9.70 -16.34
CA LEU A 159 10.12 -9.75 -15.50
C LEU A 159 10.08 -10.96 -14.56
N THR A 160 8.99 -11.14 -13.83
CA THR A 160 8.83 -12.22 -12.85
C THR A 160 8.86 -13.59 -13.54
N THR A 161 8.23 -13.71 -14.71
CA THR A 161 8.27 -14.92 -15.53
C THR A 161 9.68 -15.22 -16.06
N ASN A 162 10.43 -14.19 -16.46
CA ASN A 162 11.82 -14.32 -16.88
C ASN A 162 12.72 -14.79 -15.72
N VAL A 163 12.59 -14.16 -14.54
CA VAL A 163 13.29 -14.59 -13.32
C VAL A 163 12.97 -16.05 -12.98
N ALA A 164 11.69 -16.45 -13.05
CA ALA A 164 11.28 -17.83 -12.81
C ALA A 164 11.88 -18.82 -13.81
N SER A 165 11.92 -18.47 -15.10
CA SER A 165 12.53 -19.28 -16.16
C SER A 165 14.03 -19.46 -15.93
N ARG A 166 14.75 -18.39 -15.56
CA ARG A 166 16.17 -18.46 -15.22
C ARG A 166 16.43 -19.30 -13.97
N ALA A 167 15.58 -19.16 -12.94
CA ALA A 167 15.66 -19.99 -11.75
C ALA A 167 15.55 -21.48 -12.12
N GLN A 168 14.56 -21.82 -12.95
CA GLN A 168 14.36 -23.19 -13.43
C GLN A 168 15.55 -23.71 -14.25
N GLN A 169 16.13 -22.89 -15.13
CA GLN A 169 17.35 -23.24 -15.88
C GLN A 169 18.55 -23.52 -14.97
N SER A 170 18.61 -22.86 -13.81
CA SER A 170 19.64 -23.11 -12.78
C SER A 170 19.29 -24.25 -11.81
N GLY A 171 18.19 -24.98 -12.04
CA GLY A 171 17.74 -26.08 -11.19
C GLY A 171 17.01 -25.66 -9.91
N ALA A 172 16.58 -24.40 -9.81
CA ALA A 172 15.83 -23.85 -8.69
C ALA A 172 14.37 -23.55 -9.07
N LEU A 173 13.48 -23.47 -8.09
CA LEU A 173 12.11 -23.02 -8.28
C LEU A 173 11.83 -21.88 -7.31
N LEU A 174 11.35 -20.73 -7.80
CA LEU A 174 11.03 -19.57 -6.95
C LEU A 174 10.04 -19.94 -5.83
N GLU A 175 9.04 -20.78 -6.15
CA GLU A 175 8.09 -21.27 -5.15
C GLU A 175 8.78 -22.05 -4.02
N ALA A 176 9.72 -22.93 -4.35
CA ALA A 176 10.47 -23.70 -3.35
C ALA A 176 11.41 -22.79 -2.53
N SER A 177 12.03 -21.81 -3.16
CA SER A 177 12.86 -20.81 -2.47
C SER A 177 12.05 -19.98 -1.47
N PHE A 178 10.90 -19.43 -1.90
CA PHE A 178 10.05 -18.62 -1.02
C PHE A 178 9.39 -19.45 0.08
N ALA A 179 8.94 -20.67 -0.21
CA ALA A 179 8.38 -21.57 0.81
C ALA A 179 9.39 -21.89 1.93
N ARG A 180 10.69 -21.88 1.65
CA ARG A 180 11.75 -22.06 2.66
C ARG A 180 11.97 -20.82 3.54
N LEU A 181 11.64 -19.63 3.04
CA LEU A 181 11.80 -18.36 3.76
C LEU A 181 10.57 -18.04 4.61
N GLY A 182 9.38 -18.48 4.19
CA GLY A 182 8.14 -18.33 4.93
C GLY A 182 6.98 -19.09 4.29
N GLN A 183 6.06 -19.59 5.11
CA GLN A 183 4.96 -20.46 4.63
C GLN A 183 3.97 -19.73 3.72
N GLU A 184 3.59 -18.50 4.05
CA GLU A 184 2.55 -17.74 3.33
C GLU A 184 2.98 -16.33 2.92
N ALA A 185 3.74 -15.63 3.77
CA ALA A 185 4.22 -14.28 3.51
C ALA A 185 5.70 -14.12 3.85
N ILE A 186 6.40 -13.25 3.11
CA ILE A 186 7.83 -12.96 3.28
C ILE A 186 8.10 -11.46 3.12
N ASP A 187 9.22 -10.97 3.65
CA ASP A 187 9.63 -9.58 3.48
C ASP A 187 9.91 -9.25 1.99
N ALA A 188 9.61 -8.02 1.57
CA ALA A 188 9.85 -7.59 0.19
C ALA A 188 11.34 -7.63 -0.19
N GLU A 189 12.25 -7.34 0.72
CA GLU A 189 13.69 -7.44 0.46
C GLU A 189 14.16 -8.89 0.33
N GLU A 190 13.46 -9.87 0.91
CA GLU A 190 13.73 -11.29 0.63
C GLU A 190 13.31 -11.68 -0.79
N VAL A 191 12.19 -11.13 -1.30
CA VAL A 191 11.82 -11.25 -2.72
C VAL A 191 12.91 -10.65 -3.60
N ARG A 192 13.43 -9.46 -3.24
CA ARG A 192 14.51 -8.79 -3.97
C ARG A 192 15.77 -9.64 -4.04
N LYS A 193 16.21 -10.17 -2.90
CA LYS A 193 17.40 -11.02 -2.79
C LYS A 193 17.27 -12.27 -3.64
N GLU A 194 16.10 -12.90 -3.66
CA GLU A 194 15.87 -14.08 -4.50
C GLU A 194 15.91 -13.72 -5.99
N PHE A 195 15.27 -12.61 -6.39
CA PHE A 195 15.30 -12.16 -7.78
C PHE A 195 16.73 -11.82 -8.23
N ALA A 196 17.51 -11.18 -7.36
CA ALA A 196 18.89 -10.78 -7.64
C ALA A 196 19.84 -11.96 -7.95
N LYS A 197 19.50 -13.19 -7.54
CA LYS A 197 20.25 -14.41 -7.92
C LYS A 197 20.17 -14.72 -9.42
N HIS A 198 19.14 -14.21 -10.11
CA HIS A 198 18.84 -14.56 -11.50
C HIS A 198 18.84 -13.35 -12.43
N LEU A 199 18.59 -12.15 -11.90
CA LEU A 199 18.54 -10.91 -12.67
C LEU A 199 18.90 -9.72 -11.78
N SER A 200 19.90 -8.94 -12.20
CA SER A 200 20.20 -7.65 -11.57
C SER A 200 19.14 -6.62 -11.93
N MET A 201 18.68 -5.85 -10.95
CA MET A 201 17.71 -4.78 -11.11
C MET A 201 18.24 -3.51 -10.44
N ASP A 202 18.02 -2.38 -11.10
CA ASP A 202 18.29 -1.09 -10.49
C ASP A 202 17.21 -0.71 -9.46
N SER A 203 17.41 0.42 -8.77
CA SER A 203 16.49 0.89 -7.74
C SER A 203 15.11 1.26 -8.28
N GLU A 204 14.99 1.78 -9.50
CA GLU A 204 13.72 2.23 -10.07
C GLU A 204 12.89 1.03 -10.56
N GLN A 205 13.56 0.04 -11.15
CA GLN A 205 13.00 -1.26 -11.47
C GLN A 205 12.46 -1.94 -10.21
N TRP A 206 13.23 -1.94 -9.12
CA TRP A 206 12.77 -2.51 -7.85
C TRP A 206 11.56 -1.76 -7.27
N LYS A 207 11.58 -0.43 -7.25
CA LYS A 207 10.43 0.39 -6.84
C LYS A 207 9.17 0.01 -7.63
N THR A 208 9.31 -0.20 -8.94
CA THR A 208 8.22 -0.64 -9.79
C THR A 208 7.70 -2.01 -9.39
N VAL A 209 8.56 -3.00 -9.19
CA VAL A 209 8.17 -4.34 -8.73
C VAL A 209 7.40 -4.27 -7.42
N VAL A 210 7.92 -3.54 -6.42
CA VAL A 210 7.30 -3.44 -5.10
C VAL A 210 5.88 -2.86 -5.16
N CYS A 211 5.61 -1.93 -6.07
CA CYS A 211 4.24 -1.41 -6.26
C CYS A 211 3.24 -2.48 -6.71
N PHE A 212 3.70 -3.58 -7.30
CA PHE A 212 2.85 -4.68 -7.80
C PHE A 212 2.89 -5.95 -6.91
N LEU A 213 3.77 -6.00 -5.91
CA LEU A 213 3.79 -7.07 -4.90
C LEU A 213 2.47 -7.07 -4.11
N GLN A 214 1.86 -8.25 -3.99
CA GLN A 214 0.66 -8.45 -3.18
C GLN A 214 1.04 -8.45 -1.69
N LYS A 215 0.44 -7.59 -0.87
CA LYS A 215 0.86 -7.39 0.55
C LYS A 215 -0.25 -7.69 1.56
N GLN A 216 0.17 -8.13 2.75
CA GLN A 216 -0.60 -8.10 3.99
C GLN A 216 -0.54 -6.71 4.64
N SER A 217 -1.34 -6.49 5.69
CA SER A 217 -1.43 -5.21 6.40
C SER A 217 -0.10 -4.71 6.96
N ASP A 218 0.77 -5.63 7.38
CA ASP A 218 2.12 -5.36 7.92
C ASP A 218 3.18 -5.06 6.85
N GLY A 219 2.84 -5.21 5.56
CA GLY A 219 3.74 -4.99 4.44
C GLY A 219 4.43 -6.26 3.92
N CYS A 220 4.28 -7.40 4.59
CA CYS A 220 4.80 -8.67 4.11
C CYS A 220 4.09 -9.11 2.82
N VAL A 221 4.84 -9.75 1.93
CA VAL A 221 4.41 -10.11 0.58
C VAL A 221 3.78 -11.49 0.59
N LEU A 222 2.51 -11.58 0.16
CA LEU A 222 1.81 -12.82 -0.15
C LEU A 222 2.37 -13.42 -1.44
N TRP A 223 3.52 -14.07 -1.33
CA TRP A 223 4.35 -14.46 -2.47
C TRP A 223 3.66 -15.45 -3.41
N ARG A 224 2.80 -16.35 -2.88
CA ARG A 224 2.01 -17.29 -3.70
C ARG A 224 1.02 -16.56 -4.60
N GLU A 225 0.29 -15.59 -4.04
CA GLU A 225 -0.67 -14.78 -4.79
C GLU A 225 0.05 -13.93 -5.84
N PHE A 226 1.20 -13.36 -5.49
CA PHE A 226 2.03 -12.61 -6.42
C PHE A 226 2.53 -13.47 -7.58
N LEU A 227 3.12 -14.66 -7.32
CA LEU A 227 3.60 -15.55 -8.37
C LEU A 227 2.47 -16.10 -9.25
N ARG A 228 1.29 -16.36 -8.67
CA ARG A 228 0.10 -16.76 -9.42
C ARG A 228 -0.37 -15.65 -10.36
N TRP A 229 -0.45 -14.42 -9.87
CA TRP A 229 -0.81 -13.27 -10.70
C TRP A 229 0.23 -13.03 -11.82
N ALA A 230 1.51 -13.21 -11.52
CA ALA A 230 2.58 -13.10 -12.51
C ALA A 230 2.48 -14.16 -13.62
N GLY A 231 1.75 -15.26 -13.40
CA GLY A 231 1.63 -16.38 -14.33
C GLY A 231 2.73 -17.44 -14.16
N VAL A 232 3.50 -17.38 -13.06
CA VAL A 232 4.56 -18.35 -12.76
C VAL A 232 3.98 -19.65 -12.23
N VAL A 233 2.98 -19.56 -11.35
CA VAL A 233 2.32 -20.72 -10.75
C VAL A 233 0.89 -20.82 -11.32
N LYS A 234 0.55 -21.96 -11.90
CA LYS A 234 -0.84 -22.24 -12.32
C LYS A 234 -1.66 -22.63 -11.08
N GLY A 235 -2.84 -22.03 -10.92
CA GLY A 235 -3.79 -22.45 -9.88
C GLY A 235 -4.37 -23.83 -10.20
N PHE A 236 -4.58 -24.65 -9.17
CA PHE A 236 -5.36 -25.89 -9.22
C PHE A 236 -6.84 -25.61 -9.52
#